data_AF-A0A8J6RQD7-F1
#
_entry.id   AF-A0A8J6RQD7-F1
#
_cell.length_a   1.000
_cell.length_b   1.000
_cell.length_c   1.000
_cell.angle_alpha   90.00
_cell.angle_beta   90.00
_cell.angle_gamma   90.00
#
_symmetry.space_group_name_H-M   'P 1'
#
loop_
_entity.id
_entity.type
_entity.pdbx_description
1 polymer ?
#
loop_
_entity_poly.entity_id
_entity_poly.type
_entity_poly.pdbx_seq_one_letter_code
_entity_poly.pdbx_strand_id
1 'polypeptide(L)' 'MPRFLYGDHLQWKPLSDTDETDRGIVIGRFYTFAPHRYQWAWKYLILIDIESPSAQFCVADTCWEEHLEPLPLEPNL' A
#
# COMPACT_ATOMS: atom_id res chain seq x y z
N MET A 1 -3.00 -8.33 14.83
CA MET A 1 -1.89 -7.35 14.75
C MET A 1 -1.76 -6.89 13.30
N PRO A 2 -1.35 -5.64 13.03
CA PRO A 2 -1.12 -5.17 11.66
C PRO A 2 0.04 -5.95 11.03
N ARG A 3 -0.12 -6.33 9.76
CA ARG A 3 0.91 -7.04 8.99
C ARG A 3 2.08 -6.15 8.62
N PHE A 4 1.85 -4.84 8.45
CA PHE A 4 2.86 -3.87 8.03
C PHE A 4 3.11 -2.80 9.10
N LEU A 5 4.33 -2.32 9.15
CA LEU A 5 4.83 -1.33 10.10
C LEU A 5 5.18 -0.02 9.37
N TYR A 6 5.42 1.02 10.15
CA TYR A 6 5.90 2.30 9.61
C TYR A 6 7.27 2.09 8.95
N GLY A 7 7.45 2.67 7.76
CA GLY A 7 8.67 2.52 6.97
C GLY A 7 8.69 1.30 6.06
N ASP A 8 7.72 0.37 6.16
CA ASP A 8 7.63 -0.73 5.21
C ASP A 8 7.35 -0.19 3.80
N HIS A 9 8.10 -0.69 2.81
CA HIS A 9 7.87 -0.43 1.40
C HIS A 9 6.86 -1.45 0.87
N LEU A 10 5.75 -0.97 0.33
CA LEU A 10 4.64 -1.79 -0.14
C LEU A 10 4.30 -1.48 -1.60
N GLN A 11 3.66 -2.44 -2.23
CA GLN A 11 3.06 -2.32 -3.54
C GLN A 11 1.57 -2.71 -3.46
N TRP A 12 0.74 -2.06 -4.27
CA TRP A 12 -0.65 -2.47 -4.45
C TRP A 12 -0.67 -3.76 -5.25
N LYS A 13 -1.50 -4.72 -4.85
CA LYS A 13 -1.59 -5.97 -5.59
C LYS A 13 -2.10 -5.69 -7.01
N PRO A 14 -1.41 -6.19 -8.04
CA PRO A 14 -1.87 -6.05 -9.42
C PRO A 14 -3.13 -6.90 -9.66
N LEU A 15 -3.97 -6.48 -10.62
CA LEU A 15 -5.10 -7.30 -11.08
C LEU A 15 -4.64 -8.31 -12.14
N SER A 16 -3.54 -8.02 -12.84
CA SER A 16 -2.86 -8.88 -13.81
C SER A 16 -1.33 -8.76 -13.72
N ASP A 17 -0.60 -9.79 -14.17
CA ASP A 17 0.88 -9.79 -14.12
C ASP A 17 1.55 -8.64 -14.90
N THR A 18 0.79 -7.95 -15.77
CA THR A 18 1.28 -6.83 -16.58
C THR A 18 0.92 -5.46 -16.02
N ASP A 19 0.16 -5.40 -14.91
CA ASP A 19 -0.28 -4.13 -14.36
C ASP A 19 0.85 -3.45 -13.59
N GLU A 20 1.20 -2.23 -14.01
CA GLU A 20 1.95 -1.31 -13.17
C GLU A 20 1.02 -0.75 -12.09
N THR A 21 1.39 -0.96 -10.83
CA THR A 21 0.63 -0.51 -9.67
C THR A 21 1.44 0.46 -8.85
N ASP A 22 0.75 1.28 -8.08
CA ASP A 22 1.40 2.19 -7.14
C ASP A 22 2.25 1.44 -6.11
N ARG A 23 3.31 2.13 -5.70
CA ARG A 23 4.26 1.72 -4.67
C ARG A 23 4.40 2.85 -3.66
N GLY A 24 4.88 2.53 -2.48
CA GLY A 24 5.15 3.57 -1.50
C GLY A 24 5.56 3.06 -0.14
N ILE A 25 5.68 4.00 0.80
CA ILE A 25 6.15 3.76 2.16
C ILE A 25 4.99 3.96 3.14
N VAL A 26 4.82 3.05 4.09
CA VAL A 26 3.83 3.21 5.15
C VAL A 26 4.22 4.37 6.07
N ILE A 27 3.39 5.42 6.07
CA ILE A 27 3.52 6.60 6.93
C ILE A 27 2.41 6.71 7.98
N GLY A 28 1.44 5.80 7.97
CA GLY A 28 0.34 5.76 8.92
C GLY A 28 -0.45 4.47 8.84
N ARG A 29 -1.15 4.13 9.92
CA ARG A 29 -2.11 3.02 9.96
C ARG A 29 -3.23 3.30 10.94
N PHE A 30 -4.41 2.81 10.61
CA PHE A 30 -5.58 2.92 11.46
C PHE A 30 -6.45 1.66 11.35
N TYR A 31 -7.05 1.28 12.46
CA TYR A 31 -8.02 0.18 12.52
C TYR A 31 -9.41 0.77 12.38
N THR A 32 -10.12 0.42 11.30
CA THR A 32 -11.41 1.02 10.99
C THR A 32 -12.36 -0.02 10.38
N PHE A 33 -13.66 0.26 10.41
CA PHE A 33 -14.66 -0.62 9.84
C PHE A 33 -14.55 -0.61 8.31
N ALA A 34 -14.36 -1.79 7.71
CA ALA A 34 -14.25 -2.03 6.28
C ALA A 34 -15.63 -2.44 5.73
N PRO A 35 -16.38 -1.51 5.08
CA PRO A 35 -17.74 -1.79 4.66
C PRO A 35 -17.81 -2.90 3.62
N HIS A 36 -16.80 -3.02 2.75
CA HIS A 36 -16.72 -4.04 1.70
C HIS A 36 -16.56 -5.47 2.25
N ARG A 37 -16.17 -5.61 3.52
CA ARG A 37 -16.03 -6.91 4.20
C ARG A 37 -16.95 -7.09 5.40
N TYR A 38 -17.73 -6.06 5.75
CA TYR A 38 -18.57 -6.03 6.95
C TYR A 38 -17.81 -6.40 8.25
N GLN A 39 -16.54 -6.00 8.36
CA GLN A 39 -15.70 -6.28 9.53
C GLN A 39 -14.70 -5.16 9.78
N TRP A 40 -14.07 -5.13 10.95
CA TRP A 40 -12.97 -4.22 11.23
C TRP A 40 -11.65 -4.74 10.63
N ALA A 41 -10.89 -3.86 9.98
CA ALA A 41 -9.65 -4.21 9.29
C ALA A 41 -8.61 -3.08 9.39
N TRP A 42 -7.35 -3.43 9.10
CA TRP A 42 -6.26 -2.46 9.00
C TRP A 42 -6.31 -1.74 7.66
N LYS A 43 -6.22 -0.41 7.72
CA LYS A 43 -6.01 0.45 6.56
C LYS A 43 -4.73 1.26 6.79
N TYR A 44 -3.96 1.44 5.73
CA TYR A 44 -2.67 2.10 5.76
C TYR A 44 -2.74 3.42 5.03
N LEU A 45 -2.03 4.43 5.53
CA LEU A 45 -1.72 5.67 4.82
C LEU A 45 -0.31 5.50 4.25
N ILE A 46 -0.17 5.63 2.95
CA ILE A 46 1.05 5.35 2.22
C ILE A 46 1.49 6.61 1.49
N LEU A 47 2.76 6.97 1.68
CA LEU A 47 3.44 7.99 0.88
C LEU A 47 3.78 7.36 -0.47
N ILE A 48 3.19 7.89 -1.54
CA ILE A 48 3.30 7.36 -2.89
C ILE A 48 4.70 7.64 -3.44
N ASP A 49 5.31 6.63 -4.06
CA ASP A 49 6.59 6.79 -4.76
C ASP A 49 6.42 7.72 -5.97
N ILE A 50 7.39 8.58 -6.25
CA ILE A 50 7.34 9.54 -7.36
C ILE A 50 7.22 8.88 -8.73
N GLU A 51 7.67 7.62 -8.86
CA GLU A 51 7.56 6.83 -10.08
C GLU A 51 6.22 6.10 -10.21
N SER A 52 5.36 6.14 -9.18
CA SER A 52 4.05 5.49 -9.23
C SER A 52 3.09 6.21 -10.18
N PRO A 53 2.23 5.49 -10.91
CA PRO A 53 1.24 6.07 -11.82
C PRO A 53 0.38 7.18 -11.19
N SER A 54 -0.01 7.04 -9.92
CA SER A 54 -0.85 8.02 -9.22
C SER A 54 -0.08 9.23 -8.66
N ALA A 55 1.25 9.24 -8.69
CA ALA A 55 2.07 10.33 -8.14
C ALA A 55 1.80 11.69 -8.81
N GLN A 56 1.32 11.67 -10.05
CA GLN A 56 0.90 12.88 -10.78
C GLN A 56 -0.38 13.53 -10.20
N PHE A 57 -1.15 12.80 -9.38
CA PHE A 57 -2.42 13.24 -8.83
C PHE A 57 -2.42 13.39 -7.30
N CYS A 58 -1.65 12.56 -6.59
CA CYS A 58 -1.58 12.59 -5.14
C CYS A 58 -0.18 12.27 -4.60
N VAL A 59 0.09 12.77 -3.39
CA VAL A 59 1.33 12.47 -2.65
C VAL A 59 1.14 11.28 -1.70
N ALA A 60 -0.07 11.08 -1.21
CA ALA A 60 -0.39 9.98 -0.31
C ALA A 60 -1.79 9.45 -0.60
N ASP A 61 -1.98 8.14 -0.41
CA ASP A 61 -3.27 7.48 -0.51
C ASP A 61 -3.47 6.45 0.62
N THR A 62 -4.70 6.00 0.80
CA THR A 62 -5.07 4.99 1.79
C THR A 62 -5.53 3.68 1.18
N CYS A 63 -4.91 2.58 1.59
CA CYS A 63 -5.21 1.25 1.05
C CYS A 63 -5.45 0.22 2.16
N TRP A 64 -6.33 -0.75 1.89
CA TRP A 64 -6.64 -1.84 2.81
C TRP A 64 -5.52 -2.88 2.83
N GLU A 65 -5.26 -3.47 4.00
CA GLU A 65 -4.17 -4.46 4.20
C GLU A 65 -4.19 -5.60 3.17
N GLU A 66 -5.38 -6.09 2.82
CA GLU A 66 -5.55 -7.20 1.87
C GLU A 66 -5.12 -6.87 0.44
N HIS A 67 -5.05 -5.60 0.07
CA HIS A 67 -4.69 -5.13 -1.26
C HIS A 67 -3.22 -4.73 -1.37
N LEU A 68 -2.43 -4.96 -0.31
CA LEU A 68 -1.03 -4.61 -0.26
C LEU A 68 -0.15 -5.86 -0.15
N GLU A 69 1.05 -5.74 -0.69
CA GLU A 69 2.13 -6.71 -0.53
C GLU A 69 3.49 -6.01 -0.33
N PRO A 70 4.47 -6.69 0.29
CA PRO A 70 5.79 -6.12 0.47
C PRO A 70 6.42 -5.88 -0.89
N LEU A 71 6.99 -4.69 -1.08
CA LEU A 71 7.85 -4.46 -2.22
C LEU A 71 9.13 -5.27 -2.00
N PRO A 72 9.57 -6.09 -2.97
CA PRO A 72 10.85 -6.79 -2.86
C PRO A 72 11.96 -5.77 -2.64
N LEU A 73 12.80 -5.98 -1.63
CA LEU A 73 14.08 -5.27 -1.58
C LEU A 73 14.85 -5.70 -2.83
N GLU A 74 15.12 -4.77 -3.74
CA GLU A 74 16.07 -5.07 -4.81
C GLU A 74 17.39 -5.47 -4.14
N PRO A 75 17.94 -6.67 -4.44
CA PRO A 75 19.25 -7.01 -3.94
C PRO A 75 20.22 -6.01 -4.55
N ASN A 76 20.86 -5.20 -3.70
CA ASN A 76 21.89 -4.25 -4.09
C ASN A 76 22.84 -4.92 -5.11
N LEU A 77 22.80 -4.47 -6.37
CA LEU A 77 23.77 -4.83 -7.40
C LEU A 77 25.13 -4.21 -7.11
#